data_AF-A0A7C6LE96-F1
#
_entry.id   AF-A0A7C6LE96-F1
#
_cell.length_a   1.000
_cell.length_b   1.000
_cell.length_c   1.000
_cell.angle_alpha   90.00
_cell.angle_beta   90.00
_cell.angle_gamma   90.00
#
_symmetry.space_group_name_H-M   'P 1'
#
loop_
_entity.id
_entity.type
_entity.pdbx_description
1 polymer ?
#
loop_
_entity_poly.entity_id
_entity_poly.type
_entity_poly.pdbx_seq_one_letter_code
_entity_poly.pdbx_strand_id
1 'polypeptide(L)'
;MKLLNKKLLVAITMAIFALFLVVGCGGGGQSTDTQQPEQPAAEQPAEEPAAEEPATEEPQQQEASAGGDMVFVSSAEKAGCADCHGTVADTIAKIENHPQMQVQAVSDCQPCHGDGDLSLRKVLHSAHYGGAISVACVHCHKLAEDGTVPVGELAPEGTNFVTIEVAAVDKAPGGCTDCHRKVSDDKDYSLAATIAKIEGHPQLPIDNASACVQCHAEGSPLALSLAMHKAHLQGEHYKENYGNSCLNCHDQANKMAVKGL
;
A
#
# COMPACT_ATOMS: atom_id res chain seq x y z
N MET A 1 -33.21 22.31 -15.02
CA MET A 1 -32.58 22.76 -13.76
C MET A 1 -32.67 24.28 -13.69
N LYS A 2 -33.37 24.84 -12.69
CA LYS A 2 -33.48 26.30 -12.52
C LYS A 2 -32.17 26.81 -11.90
N LEU A 3 -31.47 27.69 -12.62
CA LEU A 3 -30.24 28.33 -12.16
C LEU A 3 -30.53 29.10 -10.85
N LEU A 4 -29.92 28.67 -9.74
CA LEU A 4 -30.03 29.38 -8.47
C LEU A 4 -29.48 30.80 -8.61
N ASN A 5 -30.19 31.76 -8.02
CA ASN A 5 -29.85 33.17 -8.10
C ASN A 5 -28.47 33.41 -7.46
N LYS A 6 -27.54 34.01 -8.22
CA LYS A 6 -26.15 34.29 -7.78
C LYS A 6 -26.10 35.05 -6.44
N LYS A 7 -27.11 35.87 -6.14
CA LYS A 7 -27.23 36.59 -4.86
C LYS A 7 -27.54 35.65 -3.68
N LEU A 8 -28.31 34.58 -3.91
CA LEU A 8 -28.62 33.57 -2.90
C LEU A 8 -27.39 32.72 -2.59
N LEU A 9 -26.59 32.39 -3.61
CA LEU A 9 -25.36 31.61 -3.44
C LEU A 9 -24.31 32.34 -2.57
N VAL A 10 -24.17 33.66 -2.77
CA VAL A 10 -23.26 34.51 -1.97
C VAL A 10 -23.74 34.65 -0.52
N ALA A 11 -25.06 34.72 -0.29
CA ALA A 11 -25.61 34.79 1.06
C ALA A 11 -25.38 33.49 1.85
N ILE A 12 -25.50 32.33 1.19
CA ILE A 12 -25.26 31.02 1.80
C ILE A 12 -23.77 30.84 2.17
N THR A 13 -22.85 31.26 1.29
CA THR A 13 -21.41 31.16 1.60
C THR A 13 -20.99 32.04 2.77
N MET A 14 -21.54 33.24 2.92
CA MET A 14 -21.26 34.08 4.10
C MET A 14 -21.82 33.51 5.40
N ALA A 15 -23.01 32.90 5.37
CA ALA A 15 -23.61 32.29 6.55
C ALA A 15 -22.80 31.08 7.06
N ILE A 16 -22.21 30.29 6.15
CA ILE A 16 -21.37 29.13 6.52
C ILE A 16 -20.04 29.59 7.14
N PHE A 17 -19.43 30.67 6.63
CA PHE A 17 -18.14 31.15 7.16
C PHE A 17 -18.25 31.72 8.59
N ALA A 18 -19.41 32.29 8.95
CA ALA A 18 -19.68 32.77 10.30
C ALA A 18 -19.83 31.63 11.34
N LEU A 19 -20.13 30.39 10.90
CA LEU A 19 -20.36 29.26 11.80
C LEU A 19 -19.06 28.62 12.33
N PHE A 20 -17.91 28.87 11.68
CA PHE A 20 -16.63 28.25 12.05
C PHE A 20 -15.81 29.00 13.10
N LEU A 21 -16.24 30.17 13.55
CA LEU A 21 -15.50 30.97 14.54
C LEU A 21 -15.86 30.67 16.01
N VAL A 22 -16.63 29.61 16.29
CA VAL A 22 -17.12 29.30 17.66
C VAL A 22 -16.63 27.94 18.20
N VAL A 23 -15.63 27.29 17.60
CA VAL A 23 -14.99 26.12 18.23
C VAL A 23 -13.89 26.59 19.16
N GLY A 24 -14.27 26.69 20.44
CA GLY A 24 -13.45 27.15 21.54
C GLY A 24 -12.29 26.23 21.90
N CYS A 25 -11.23 26.91 22.33
CA CYS A 25 -10.22 26.47 23.29
C CYS A 25 -10.87 25.77 24.50
N GLY A 26 -10.39 24.58 24.88
CA GLY A 26 -10.84 23.90 26.09
C GLY A 26 -9.99 22.70 26.50
N GLY A 27 -9.24 22.87 27.60
CA GLY A 27 -8.74 21.79 28.48
C GLY A 27 -7.32 21.31 28.16
N GLY A 28 -6.25 21.63 28.89
CA GLY A 28 -6.18 22.08 30.29
C GLY A 28 -6.25 20.90 31.25
N GLY A 29 -5.11 20.23 31.49
CA GLY A 29 -5.00 19.11 32.43
C GLY A 29 -3.54 18.76 32.75
N GLN A 30 -2.91 19.61 33.55
CA GLN A 30 -1.70 19.24 34.29
C GLN A 30 -2.02 18.09 35.25
N SER A 31 -1.17 17.05 35.26
CA SER A 31 -0.97 16.24 36.46
C SER A 31 0.47 16.46 36.91
N THR A 32 0.57 17.20 38.01
CA THR A 32 1.78 17.45 38.80
C THR A 32 1.44 16.95 40.19
N ASP A 33 2.06 15.86 40.63
CA ASP A 33 2.25 15.48 42.03
C ASP A 33 2.96 14.11 42.02
N THR A 34 3.92 13.74 42.86
CA THR A 34 4.83 14.43 43.78
C THR A 34 5.73 13.32 44.35
N GLN A 35 7.03 13.64 44.47
CA GLN A 35 8.04 13.19 45.45
C GLN A 35 7.97 11.77 46.05
N GLN A 36 9.10 11.05 46.04
CA GLN A 36 10.09 11.14 47.14
C GLN A 36 11.40 10.40 46.79
N PRO A 37 12.58 10.93 47.17
CA PRO A 37 13.86 10.27 47.04
C PRO A 37 14.23 9.52 48.33
N GLU A 38 14.79 8.32 48.24
CA GLU A 38 15.68 7.79 49.28
C GLU A 38 16.88 7.08 48.66
N GLN A 39 18.01 7.34 49.32
CA GLN A 39 19.39 7.07 48.95
C GLN A 39 19.88 5.85 49.77
N PRO A 40 21.17 5.50 49.74
CA PRO A 40 21.70 4.22 49.30
C PRO A 40 21.86 3.16 50.42
N ALA A 41 21.89 1.88 50.04
CA ALA A 41 22.43 0.81 50.88
C ALA A 41 23.57 0.09 50.15
N ALA A 42 24.72 0.08 50.81
CA ALA A 42 25.98 -0.47 50.35
C ALA A 42 26.04 -2.01 50.45
N GLU A 43 26.68 -2.58 49.44
CA GLU A 43 27.57 -3.76 49.38
C GLU A 43 27.47 -4.87 50.45
N GLN A 44 27.33 -6.12 49.98
CA GLN A 44 28.30 -7.19 50.30
C GLN A 44 28.51 -8.14 49.11
N PRO A 45 29.71 -8.76 48.97
CA PRO A 45 30.13 -9.57 47.84
C PRO A 45 30.03 -11.08 48.10
N ALA A 46 29.52 -11.85 47.13
CA ALA A 46 29.54 -13.33 47.04
C ALA A 46 28.53 -13.71 45.94
N GLU A 47 28.77 -14.55 44.93
CA GLU A 47 29.79 -15.53 44.58
C GLU A 47 29.85 -15.57 43.04
N GLU A 48 31.01 -15.87 42.45
CA GLU A 48 31.13 -16.23 41.03
C GLU A 48 30.32 -17.51 40.75
N PRO A 49 29.30 -17.49 39.87
CA PRO A 49 28.89 -18.69 39.18
C PRO A 49 29.90 -18.97 38.08
N ALA A 50 30.44 -20.19 38.09
CA ALA A 50 31.26 -20.74 37.03
C ALA A 50 30.63 -20.44 35.66
N ALA A 51 31.44 -19.86 34.79
CA ALA A 51 31.13 -19.68 33.38
C ALA A 51 30.92 -21.07 32.74
N GLU A 52 29.66 -21.47 32.61
CA GLU A 52 29.29 -22.38 31.53
C GLU A 52 29.42 -21.58 30.24
N GLU A 53 30.33 -22.01 29.38
CA GLU A 53 30.47 -21.47 28.03
C GLU A 53 29.09 -21.51 27.37
N PRO A 54 28.52 -20.36 26.96
CA PRO A 54 27.31 -20.40 26.17
C PRO A 54 27.68 -21.11 24.88
N ALA A 55 27.10 -22.30 24.67
CA ALA A 55 27.06 -22.94 23.38
C ALA A 55 26.61 -21.86 22.39
N THR A 56 27.53 -21.47 21.51
CA THR A 56 27.24 -20.61 20.37
C THR A 56 26.37 -21.45 19.46
N GLU A 57 25.07 -21.50 19.76
CA GLU A 57 24.08 -21.90 18.78
C GLU A 57 24.15 -20.83 17.70
N GLU A 58 24.79 -21.17 16.58
CA GLU A 58 24.65 -20.40 15.36
C GLU A 58 23.17 -20.11 15.17
N PRO A 59 22.77 -18.84 14.97
CA PRO A 59 21.37 -18.51 14.78
C PRO A 59 20.89 -19.33 13.59
N GLN A 60 20.07 -20.35 13.88
CA GLN A 60 19.32 -21.07 12.88
C GLN A 60 18.56 -20.00 12.13
N GLN A 61 19.02 -19.67 10.93
CA GLN A 61 18.22 -18.97 9.95
C GLN A 61 16.92 -19.74 9.95
N GLN A 62 15.87 -19.10 10.43
CA GLN A 62 14.53 -19.63 10.36
C GLN A 62 14.24 -19.71 8.86
N GLU A 63 14.64 -20.83 8.25
CA GLU A 63 14.33 -21.17 6.88
C GLU A 63 12.82 -21.08 6.83
N ALA A 64 12.33 -20.09 6.07
CA ALA A 64 10.92 -19.88 5.86
C ALA A 64 10.35 -21.19 5.32
N SER A 65 9.77 -21.97 6.23
CA SER A 65 9.27 -23.30 5.97
C SER A 65 8.06 -23.22 5.04
N ALA A 66 7.95 -24.25 4.19
CA ALA A 66 6.90 -24.52 3.21
C ALA A 66 7.01 -23.73 1.90
N GLY A 67 8.11 -23.99 1.18
CA GLY A 67 8.26 -23.75 -0.26
C GLY A 67 7.26 -24.55 -1.08
N GLY A 68 6.06 -24.01 -1.26
CA GLY A 68 5.36 -24.21 -2.52
C GLY A 68 6.10 -23.43 -3.60
N ASP A 69 6.42 -24.06 -4.73
CA ASP A 69 7.05 -23.39 -5.86
C ASP A 69 6.23 -22.14 -6.24
N MET A 70 6.86 -20.96 -6.11
CA MET A 70 6.24 -19.72 -6.55
C MET A 70 6.19 -19.73 -8.07
N VAL A 71 4.98 -19.76 -8.63
CA VAL A 71 4.78 -19.59 -10.07
C VAL A 71 4.82 -18.10 -10.37
N PHE A 72 5.85 -17.68 -11.09
CA PHE A 72 6.01 -16.30 -11.52
C PHE A 72 5.29 -16.04 -12.84
N VAL A 73 4.71 -14.85 -12.93
CA VAL A 73 4.12 -14.29 -14.15
C VAL A 73 4.84 -12.99 -14.46
N SER A 74 5.33 -12.84 -15.69
CA SER A 74 6.03 -11.64 -16.11
C SER A 74 5.07 -10.61 -16.70
N SER A 75 5.25 -9.34 -16.33
CA SER A 75 4.50 -8.21 -16.91
C SER A 75 4.84 -7.96 -18.39
N ALA A 76 5.89 -8.58 -18.92
CA ALA A 76 6.28 -8.45 -20.33
C ALA A 76 5.51 -9.40 -21.26
N GLU A 77 4.92 -10.48 -20.72
CA GLU A 77 4.33 -11.55 -21.52
C GLU A 77 2.92 -11.23 -22.02
N LYS A 78 2.30 -10.16 -21.52
CA LYS A 78 0.93 -9.78 -21.86
C LYS A 78 0.81 -8.36 -22.43
N ALA A 79 0.10 -8.27 -23.54
CA ALA A 79 -0.20 -7.04 -24.28
C ALA A 79 -1.49 -6.35 -23.81
N GLY A 80 -2.01 -6.69 -22.61
CA GLY A 80 -3.15 -6.01 -22.00
C GLY A 80 -4.46 -6.78 -22.16
N CYS A 81 -5.57 -6.05 -22.32
CA CYS A 81 -6.93 -6.58 -22.30
C CYS A 81 -7.20 -7.50 -23.51
N ALA A 82 -6.59 -7.20 -24.65
CA ALA A 82 -6.78 -7.93 -25.89
C ALA A 82 -6.37 -9.41 -25.81
N ASP A 83 -5.40 -9.76 -24.95
CA ASP A 83 -4.90 -11.12 -24.82
C ASP A 83 -5.95 -12.13 -24.34
N CYS A 84 -6.94 -11.65 -23.57
CA CYS A 84 -8.03 -12.47 -23.05
C CYS A 84 -9.38 -12.16 -23.72
N HIS A 85 -9.61 -10.90 -24.08
CA HIS A 85 -10.92 -10.43 -24.55
C HIS A 85 -11.01 -10.29 -26.08
N GLY A 86 -9.90 -10.38 -26.82
CA GLY A 86 -9.85 -10.07 -28.25
C GLY A 86 -10.02 -8.56 -28.46
N THR A 87 -11.25 -8.11 -28.71
CA THR A 87 -11.57 -6.67 -28.72
C THR A 87 -12.44 -6.29 -27.52
N VAL A 88 -12.19 -5.12 -26.95
CA VAL A 88 -13.01 -4.59 -25.84
C VAL A 88 -14.46 -4.37 -26.32
N ALA A 89 -14.65 -3.96 -27.58
CA ALA A 89 -15.96 -3.76 -28.20
C ALA A 89 -16.83 -5.03 -28.12
N ASP A 90 -16.28 -6.18 -28.51
CA ASP A 90 -17.01 -7.45 -28.51
C ASP A 90 -17.43 -7.90 -27.12
N THR A 91 -16.66 -7.52 -26.11
CA THR A 91 -16.95 -7.86 -24.71
C THR A 91 -18.04 -6.96 -24.15
N ILE A 92 -17.95 -5.64 -24.37
CA ILE A 92 -18.95 -4.68 -23.90
C ILE A 92 -20.31 -4.90 -24.57
N ALA A 93 -20.34 -5.26 -25.86
CA ALA A 93 -21.57 -5.53 -26.59
C ALA A 93 -22.42 -6.66 -25.98
N LYS A 94 -21.80 -7.56 -25.19
CA LYS A 94 -22.46 -8.69 -24.53
C LYS A 94 -23.03 -8.33 -23.16
N ILE A 95 -22.77 -7.13 -22.63
CA ILE A 95 -23.27 -6.71 -21.32
C ILE A 95 -24.74 -6.30 -21.45
N GLU A 96 -25.62 -7.08 -20.82
CA GLU A 96 -27.04 -6.80 -20.81
C GLU A 96 -27.32 -5.43 -20.16
N ASN A 97 -28.20 -4.63 -20.78
CA ASN A 97 -28.56 -3.28 -20.33
C ASN A 97 -27.41 -2.25 -20.34
N HIS A 98 -26.25 -2.56 -20.90
CA HIS A 98 -25.23 -1.55 -21.17
C HIS A 98 -25.61 -0.73 -22.40
N PRO A 99 -25.52 0.62 -22.37
CA PRO A 99 -25.72 1.43 -23.55
C PRO A 99 -24.81 0.95 -24.69
N GLN A 100 -25.40 0.75 -25.87
CA GLN A 100 -24.64 0.40 -27.06
C GLN A 100 -23.81 1.62 -27.48
N MET A 101 -22.51 1.52 -27.33
CA MET A 101 -21.56 2.57 -27.66
C MET A 101 -20.40 1.98 -28.47
N GLN A 102 -19.83 2.79 -29.36
CA GLN A 102 -18.65 2.39 -30.11
C GLN A 102 -17.44 2.56 -29.19
N VAL A 103 -16.97 1.44 -28.63
CA VAL A 103 -15.77 1.38 -27.79
C VAL A 103 -14.63 0.85 -28.66
N GLN A 104 -13.50 1.56 -28.71
CA GLN A 104 -12.29 1.10 -29.37
C GLN A 104 -11.21 0.74 -28.36
N ALA A 105 -11.15 1.45 -27.23
CA ALA A 105 -10.19 1.24 -26.16
C ALA A 105 -10.86 1.31 -24.78
N VAL A 106 -10.18 0.78 -23.76
CA VAL A 106 -10.67 0.85 -22.36
C VAL A 106 -10.80 2.30 -21.88
N SER A 107 -10.00 3.23 -22.44
CA SER A 107 -10.08 4.66 -22.13
C SER A 107 -11.43 5.28 -22.53
N ASP A 108 -12.11 4.73 -23.55
CA ASP A 108 -13.43 5.22 -23.98
C ASP A 108 -14.52 4.98 -22.91
N CYS A 109 -14.25 4.11 -21.93
CA CYS A 109 -15.14 3.84 -20.81
C CYS A 109 -15.07 4.93 -19.73
N GLN A 110 -13.94 5.64 -19.61
CA GLN A 110 -13.67 6.59 -18.51
C GLN A 110 -14.70 7.74 -18.41
N PRO A 111 -15.20 8.33 -19.52
CA PRO A 111 -16.18 9.42 -19.44
C PRO A 111 -17.49 9.04 -18.72
N CYS A 112 -17.90 7.77 -18.80
CA CYS A 112 -19.11 7.26 -18.13
C CYS A 112 -18.79 6.58 -16.79
N HIS A 113 -17.60 5.98 -16.69
CA HIS A 113 -17.11 5.25 -15.52
C HIS A 113 -15.99 6.00 -14.81
N GLY A 114 -16.23 7.27 -14.47
CA GLY A 114 -15.30 8.14 -13.74
C GLY A 114 -15.17 7.74 -12.27
N ASP A 115 -15.36 8.68 -11.34
CA ASP A 115 -15.32 8.39 -9.90
C ASP A 115 -16.66 7.83 -9.38
N GLY A 116 -16.62 7.18 -8.21
CA GLY A 116 -17.80 6.69 -7.50
C GLY A 116 -17.94 5.16 -7.49
N ASP A 117 -19.17 4.67 -7.39
CA ASP A 117 -19.46 3.21 -7.27
C ASP A 117 -19.43 2.45 -8.58
N LEU A 118 -19.65 3.15 -9.68
CA LEU A 118 -19.50 2.62 -11.04
C LEU A 118 -18.19 3.05 -11.68
N SER A 119 -17.18 3.38 -10.88
CA SER A 119 -15.87 3.72 -11.41
C SER A 119 -15.30 2.58 -12.22
N LEU A 120 -14.55 2.90 -13.28
CA LEU A 120 -13.99 1.89 -14.17
C LEU A 120 -13.14 0.88 -13.39
N ARG A 121 -12.39 1.37 -12.39
CA ARG A 121 -11.66 0.53 -11.44
C ARG A 121 -12.56 -0.50 -10.75
N LYS A 122 -13.68 -0.08 -10.17
CA LYS A 122 -14.60 -0.97 -9.45
C LYS A 122 -15.25 -1.97 -10.40
N VAL A 123 -15.67 -1.53 -11.57
CA VAL A 123 -16.32 -2.40 -12.57
C VAL A 123 -15.35 -3.47 -13.06
N LEU A 124 -14.13 -3.08 -13.47
CA LEU A 124 -13.11 -4.02 -13.96
C LEU A 124 -12.71 -5.01 -12.87
N HIS A 125 -12.38 -4.53 -11.67
CA HIS A 125 -12.01 -5.41 -10.56
C HIS A 125 -13.14 -6.37 -10.17
N SER A 126 -14.40 -5.90 -10.10
CA SER A 126 -15.53 -6.78 -9.76
C SER A 126 -15.78 -7.85 -10.81
N ALA A 127 -15.51 -7.56 -12.09
CA ALA A 127 -15.66 -8.53 -13.17
C ALA A 127 -14.54 -9.59 -13.21
N HIS A 128 -13.36 -9.26 -12.68
CA HIS A 128 -12.17 -10.13 -12.77
C HIS A 128 -11.79 -10.76 -11.42
N TYR A 129 -12.33 -10.29 -10.30
CA TYR A 129 -12.14 -10.90 -8.98
C TYR A 129 -13.22 -11.94 -8.69
N GLY A 130 -12.81 -13.10 -8.15
CA GLY A 130 -13.71 -14.18 -7.75
C GLY A 130 -14.10 -15.16 -8.86
N GLY A 131 -13.61 -14.96 -10.09
CA GLY A 131 -13.74 -15.93 -11.18
C GLY A 131 -12.73 -17.10 -11.08
N ALA A 132 -12.91 -18.12 -11.91
CA ALA A 132 -12.02 -19.29 -11.99
C ALA A 132 -10.59 -18.97 -12.44
N ILE A 133 -10.35 -17.74 -12.93
CA ILE A 133 -9.05 -17.27 -13.37
C ILE A 133 -8.54 -16.29 -12.31
N SER A 134 -7.69 -16.79 -11.42
CA SER A 134 -6.84 -15.93 -10.59
C SER A 134 -5.82 -15.26 -11.51
N VAL A 135 -6.17 -14.09 -12.05
CA VAL A 135 -5.31 -13.33 -12.95
C VAL A 135 -4.27 -12.61 -12.09
N ALA A 136 -2.98 -12.87 -12.31
CA ALA A 136 -1.91 -12.09 -11.69
C ALA A 136 -2.09 -10.60 -12.04
N CYS A 137 -1.91 -9.71 -11.07
CA CYS A 137 -2.17 -8.27 -11.22
C CYS A 137 -1.45 -7.67 -12.43
N VAL A 138 -0.25 -8.17 -12.73
CA VAL A 138 0.61 -7.72 -13.83
C VAL A 138 0.12 -8.07 -15.24
N HIS A 139 -0.93 -8.87 -15.37
CA HIS A 139 -1.58 -9.06 -16.67
C HIS A 139 -2.31 -7.80 -17.14
N CYS A 140 -2.80 -6.98 -16.22
CA CYS A 140 -3.49 -5.73 -16.53
C CYS A 140 -2.67 -4.51 -16.13
N HIS A 141 -1.97 -4.60 -15.00
CA HIS A 141 -1.16 -3.51 -14.48
C HIS A 141 0.30 -3.61 -14.89
N LYS A 142 0.97 -2.47 -15.05
CA LYS A 142 2.41 -2.40 -15.33
C LYS A 142 3.08 -1.47 -14.33
N LEU A 143 4.30 -1.80 -13.90
CA LEU A 143 5.08 -0.91 -13.05
C LEU A 143 5.81 0.11 -13.93
N ALA A 144 5.56 1.40 -13.71
CA ALA A 144 6.32 2.47 -14.34
C ALA A 144 7.61 2.78 -13.56
N GLU A 145 8.60 3.42 -14.20
CA GLU A 145 9.89 3.79 -13.59
C GLU A 145 9.76 4.75 -12.38
N ASP A 146 8.67 5.51 -12.34
CA ASP A 146 8.32 6.43 -11.25
C ASP A 146 7.61 5.75 -10.07
N GLY A 147 7.32 4.45 -10.16
CA GLY A 147 6.63 3.68 -9.13
C GLY A 147 5.10 3.66 -9.26
N THR A 148 4.51 4.33 -10.25
CA THR A 148 3.09 4.17 -10.55
C THR A 148 2.81 2.76 -11.10
N VAL A 149 1.59 2.26 -10.85
CA VAL A 149 1.15 0.93 -11.32
C VAL A 149 -0.14 1.07 -12.16
N PRO A 150 -0.10 1.79 -13.30
CA PRO A 150 -1.28 1.99 -14.14
C PRO A 150 -1.73 0.68 -14.80
N VAL A 151 -2.98 0.64 -15.25
CA VAL A 151 -3.42 -0.34 -16.24
C VAL A 151 -2.66 -0.06 -17.53
N GLY A 152 -2.01 -1.06 -18.12
CA GLY A 152 -1.05 -0.85 -19.20
C GLY A 152 -1.61 -0.07 -20.40
N GLU A 153 -2.84 -0.34 -20.81
CA GLU A 153 -3.52 0.35 -21.92
C GLU A 153 -4.05 1.75 -21.54
N LEU A 154 -4.15 2.06 -20.24
CA LEU A 154 -4.63 3.36 -19.74
C LEU A 154 -3.50 4.27 -19.28
N ALA A 155 -2.26 3.81 -19.37
CA ALA A 155 -1.11 4.62 -18.99
C ALA A 155 -0.94 5.80 -19.96
N PRO A 156 -0.44 6.96 -19.47
CA PRO A 156 -0.08 8.07 -20.33
C PRO A 156 0.87 7.65 -21.46
N GLU A 157 0.73 8.27 -22.63
CA GLU A 157 1.67 8.07 -23.73
C GLU A 157 3.10 8.43 -23.29
N GLY A 158 4.07 7.60 -23.68
CA GLY A 158 5.48 7.79 -23.29
C GLY A 158 5.83 7.29 -21.88
N THR A 159 4.92 6.62 -21.18
CA THR A 159 5.25 5.96 -19.90
C THR A 159 6.27 4.84 -20.12
N ASN A 160 7.42 4.92 -19.44
CA ASN A 160 8.41 3.84 -19.41
C ASN A 160 8.02 2.82 -18.34
N PHE A 161 8.03 1.54 -18.72
CA PHE A 161 7.69 0.44 -17.84
C PHE A 161 8.91 -0.40 -17.48
N VAL A 162 8.92 -0.88 -16.24
CA VAL A 162 9.86 -1.88 -15.73
C VAL A 162 9.19 -3.24 -15.79
N THR A 163 9.88 -4.23 -16.35
CA THR A 163 9.42 -5.62 -16.31
C THR A 163 9.55 -6.14 -14.90
N ILE A 164 8.45 -6.67 -14.35
CA ILE A 164 8.43 -7.34 -13.06
C ILE A 164 7.84 -8.73 -13.20
N GLU A 165 8.32 -9.62 -12.36
CA GLU A 165 7.79 -10.97 -12.20
C GLU A 165 7.09 -11.05 -10.87
N VAL A 166 5.82 -11.50 -10.86
CA VAL A 166 5.03 -11.61 -9.63
C VAL A 166 4.52 -13.03 -9.44
N ALA A 167 4.51 -13.47 -8.19
CA ALA A 167 3.84 -14.67 -7.74
C ALA A 167 2.44 -14.33 -7.22
N ALA A 168 1.48 -15.23 -7.41
CA ALA A 168 0.12 -15.08 -6.88
C ALA A 168 -0.03 -15.72 -5.48
N VAL A 169 0.86 -15.36 -4.55
CA VAL A 169 0.87 -15.88 -3.19
C VAL A 169 0.88 -14.75 -2.17
N ASP A 170 0.05 -14.87 -1.14
CA ASP A 170 0.07 -13.98 0.02
C ASP A 170 0.86 -14.63 1.15
N LYS A 171 2.09 -14.15 1.36
CA LYS A 171 2.99 -14.55 2.45
C LYS A 171 3.00 -13.55 3.61
N ALA A 172 2.24 -12.46 3.50
CA ALA A 172 2.17 -11.40 4.51
C ALA A 172 0.69 -11.00 4.77
N PRO A 173 -0.12 -11.88 5.39
CA PRO A 173 -1.51 -11.58 5.67
C PRO A 173 -1.70 -10.34 6.59
N GLY A 174 -0.73 -10.06 7.46
CA GLY A 174 -0.67 -8.88 8.33
C GLY A 174 -0.11 -7.62 7.65
N GLY A 175 0.32 -7.70 6.39
CA GLY A 175 0.84 -6.56 5.65
C GLY A 175 2.21 -6.10 6.14
N CYS A 176 2.37 -4.78 6.35
CA CYS A 176 3.65 -4.16 6.64
C CYS A 176 4.39 -4.80 7.83
N THR A 177 3.66 -5.17 8.89
CA THR A 177 4.25 -5.67 10.15
C THR A 177 4.77 -7.10 10.07
N ASP A 178 4.36 -7.87 9.06
CA ASP A 178 4.87 -9.24 8.88
C ASP A 178 6.32 -9.21 8.42
N CYS A 179 6.69 -8.21 7.61
CA CYS A 179 8.03 -8.03 7.05
C CYS A 179 8.86 -7.01 7.84
N HIS A 180 8.25 -5.88 8.22
CA HIS A 180 8.93 -4.79 8.90
C HIS A 180 8.91 -4.95 10.42
N ARG A 181 9.73 -5.88 10.91
CA ARG A 181 9.90 -6.19 12.32
C ARG A 181 11.35 -6.38 12.69
N LYS A 182 11.65 -6.30 13.99
CA LYS A 182 12.94 -6.74 14.52
C LYS A 182 12.96 -8.27 14.54
N VAL A 183 13.92 -8.86 13.84
CA VAL A 183 14.08 -10.32 13.71
C VAL A 183 15.09 -10.85 14.73
N SER A 184 16.13 -10.08 15.03
CA SER A 184 17.14 -10.36 16.05
C SER A 184 17.79 -9.06 16.52
N ASP A 185 18.70 -9.12 17.50
CA ASP A 185 19.41 -7.93 17.99
C ASP A 185 20.28 -7.24 16.94
N ASP A 186 20.81 -7.99 15.99
CA ASP A 186 21.60 -7.52 14.86
C ASP A 186 20.78 -7.24 13.59
N LYS A 187 19.51 -7.69 13.54
CA LYS A 187 18.64 -7.55 12.36
C LYS A 187 17.32 -6.89 12.71
N ASP A 188 17.32 -5.57 12.61
CA ASP A 188 16.13 -4.74 12.74
C ASP A 188 15.66 -4.24 11.36
N TYR A 189 14.55 -4.80 10.90
CA TYR A 189 13.84 -4.38 9.68
C TYR A 189 12.56 -3.60 10.01
N SER A 190 12.36 -3.20 11.27
CA SER A 190 11.23 -2.34 11.64
C SER A 190 11.19 -1.08 10.78
N LEU A 191 9.98 -0.55 10.57
CA LEU A 191 9.80 0.68 9.80
C LEU A 191 10.70 1.81 10.30
N ALA A 192 10.80 1.98 11.62
CA ALA A 192 11.70 2.95 12.26
C ALA A 192 13.18 2.73 11.88
N ALA A 193 13.67 1.49 11.95
CA ALA A 193 15.04 1.16 11.58
C ALA A 193 15.31 1.34 10.07
N THR A 194 14.32 1.07 9.22
CA THR A 194 14.43 1.27 7.77
C THR A 194 14.45 2.75 7.40
N ILE A 195 13.53 3.57 7.92
CA ILE A 195 13.49 5.02 7.61
C ILE A 195 14.71 5.77 8.15
N ALA A 196 15.28 5.31 9.27
CA ALA A 196 16.50 5.89 9.83
C ALA A 196 17.71 5.80 8.87
N LYS A 197 17.67 4.88 7.90
CA LYS A 197 18.72 4.67 6.90
C LYS A 197 18.49 5.49 5.63
N ILE A 198 17.35 6.17 5.48
CA ILE A 198 17.05 6.99 4.30
C ILE A 198 17.66 8.37 4.49
N GLU A 199 18.68 8.69 3.69
CA GLU A 199 19.35 9.99 3.72
C GLU A 199 18.35 11.13 3.47
N GLY A 200 18.34 12.13 4.36
CA GLY A 200 17.45 13.28 4.25
C GLY A 200 15.99 13.02 4.67
N HIS A 201 15.62 11.80 5.06
CA HIS A 201 14.28 11.53 5.59
C HIS A 201 14.15 12.07 7.03
N PRO A 202 13.07 12.82 7.36
CA PRO A 202 12.82 13.27 8.72
C PRO A 202 12.75 12.07 9.69
N GLN A 203 13.47 12.17 10.80
CA GLN A 203 13.41 11.16 11.85
C GLN A 203 12.16 11.40 12.68
N LEU A 204 11.19 10.52 12.53
CA LEU A 204 9.92 10.56 13.23
C LEU A 204 9.76 9.28 14.06
N PRO A 205 9.14 9.35 15.24
CA PRO A 205 8.75 8.15 15.97
C PRO A 205 7.61 7.45 15.21
N ILE A 206 7.97 6.53 14.30
CA ILE A 206 7.04 5.76 13.48
C ILE A 206 6.92 4.35 14.04
N ASP A 207 5.74 4.00 14.52
CA ASP A 207 5.42 2.66 15.02
C ASP A 207 4.58 1.84 14.04
N ASN A 208 3.96 2.47 13.03
CA ASN A 208 3.14 1.79 12.04
C ASN A 208 3.08 2.55 10.69
N ALA A 209 2.64 1.87 9.64
CA ALA A 209 2.61 2.42 8.28
C ALA A 209 1.63 3.60 8.12
N SER A 210 0.58 3.71 8.94
CA SER A 210 -0.39 4.82 8.84
C SER A 210 0.22 6.18 9.21
N ALA A 211 1.31 6.19 9.98
CA ALA A 211 2.04 7.42 10.23
C ALA A 211 2.75 7.95 8.97
N CYS A 212 3.10 7.08 8.02
CA CYS A 212 3.76 7.47 6.78
C CYS A 212 2.83 8.29 5.87
N VAL A 213 1.54 7.92 5.78
CA VAL A 213 0.60 8.61 4.86
C VAL A 213 0.28 10.05 5.26
N GLN A 214 0.63 10.47 6.49
CA GLN A 214 0.49 11.86 6.93
C GLN A 214 1.40 12.81 6.13
N CYS A 215 2.57 12.34 5.72
CA CYS A 215 3.51 13.11 4.88
C CYS A 215 3.51 12.63 3.42
N HIS A 216 3.20 11.37 3.19
CA HIS A 216 3.25 10.71 1.88
C HIS A 216 1.84 10.50 1.28
N ALA A 217 1.04 11.57 1.27
CA ALA A 217 -0.35 11.53 0.82
C ALA A 217 -0.50 11.16 -0.66
N GLU A 218 -1.62 10.52 -0.99
CA GLU A 218 -1.99 10.18 -2.37
C GLU A 218 -2.08 11.42 -3.27
N GLY A 219 -1.66 11.27 -4.53
CA GLY A 219 -1.59 12.36 -5.50
C GLY A 219 -0.43 13.33 -5.30
N SER A 220 0.36 13.20 -4.23
CA SER A 220 1.61 13.94 -4.09
C SER A 220 2.76 13.27 -4.90
N PRO A 221 3.79 14.02 -5.31
CA PRO A 221 4.98 13.44 -5.94
C PRO A 221 5.75 12.45 -5.04
N LEU A 222 5.46 12.47 -3.74
CA LEU A 222 6.06 11.60 -2.74
C LEU A 222 5.01 10.64 -2.14
N ALA A 223 3.93 10.34 -2.86
CA ALA A 223 2.90 9.43 -2.37
C ALA A 223 3.53 8.10 -1.94
N LEU A 224 3.05 7.55 -0.81
CA LEU A 224 3.64 6.36 -0.21
C LEU A 224 3.63 5.18 -1.18
N SER A 225 2.55 5.05 -1.95
CA SER A 225 2.38 4.05 -3.00
C SER A 225 3.53 4.05 -4.02
N LEU A 226 3.96 5.22 -4.49
CA LEU A 226 5.07 5.34 -5.47
C LEU A 226 6.39 4.83 -4.88
N ALA A 227 6.72 5.29 -3.67
CA ALA A 227 7.94 4.89 -2.97
C ALA A 227 7.94 3.38 -2.68
N MET A 228 6.82 2.85 -2.20
CA MET A 228 6.69 1.45 -1.80
C MET A 228 6.73 0.51 -3.00
N HIS A 229 5.99 0.79 -4.07
CA HIS A 229 6.03 -0.05 -5.27
C HIS A 229 7.44 -0.15 -5.84
N LYS A 230 8.14 0.99 -5.94
CA LYS A 230 9.51 1.00 -6.44
C LYS A 230 10.45 0.20 -5.54
N ALA A 231 10.42 0.44 -4.23
CA ALA A 231 11.31 -0.24 -3.28
C ALA A 231 11.06 -1.76 -3.21
N HIS A 232 9.80 -2.18 -3.26
CA HIS A 232 9.43 -3.59 -3.10
C HIS A 232 9.52 -4.33 -4.43
N LEU A 233 8.88 -3.86 -5.51
CA LEU A 233 8.78 -4.61 -6.76
C LEU A 233 10.09 -4.63 -7.57
N GLN A 234 11.07 -3.81 -7.20
CA GLN A 234 12.43 -3.81 -7.78
C GLN A 234 13.48 -4.32 -6.78
N GLY A 235 13.08 -4.72 -5.57
CA GLY A 235 14.00 -5.20 -4.54
C GLY A 235 14.18 -6.71 -4.59
N GLU A 236 15.42 -7.17 -4.73
CA GLU A 236 15.74 -8.62 -4.78
C GLU A 236 15.23 -9.37 -3.55
N HIS A 237 15.38 -8.80 -2.36
CA HIS A 237 14.88 -9.43 -1.13
C HIS A 237 13.37 -9.68 -1.17
N TYR A 238 12.59 -8.74 -1.71
CA TYR A 238 11.15 -8.88 -1.81
C TYR A 238 10.75 -9.89 -2.89
N LYS A 239 11.47 -9.91 -4.02
CA LYS A 239 11.31 -10.92 -5.06
C LYS A 239 11.57 -12.33 -4.51
N GLU A 240 12.71 -12.55 -3.87
CA GLU A 240 13.13 -13.87 -3.41
C GLU A 240 12.22 -14.43 -2.32
N ASN A 241 11.82 -13.61 -1.36
CA ASN A 241 11.09 -14.09 -0.18
C ASN A 241 9.58 -14.02 -0.38
N TYR A 242 9.09 -13.03 -1.13
CA TYR A 242 7.67 -12.68 -1.24
C TYR A 242 7.13 -12.72 -2.67
N GLY A 243 7.98 -13.09 -3.63
CA GLY A 243 7.60 -13.30 -5.02
C GLY A 243 7.12 -12.03 -5.71
N ASN A 244 7.52 -10.84 -5.23
CA ASN A 244 6.95 -9.55 -5.66
C ASN A 244 5.40 -9.50 -5.61
N SER A 245 4.75 -10.34 -4.81
CA SER A 245 3.29 -10.43 -4.89
C SER A 245 2.65 -9.14 -4.41
N CYS A 246 1.73 -8.60 -5.20
CA CYS A 246 0.90 -7.48 -4.77
C CYS A 246 0.04 -7.86 -3.55
N LEU A 247 -0.27 -9.16 -3.39
CA LEU A 247 -1.14 -9.67 -2.34
C LEU A 247 -0.51 -9.61 -0.95
N ASN A 248 0.82 -9.53 -0.83
CA ASN A 248 1.46 -9.33 0.48
C ASN A 248 1.12 -7.96 1.08
N CYS A 249 0.82 -6.96 0.23
CA CYS A 249 0.50 -5.61 0.68
C CYS A 249 -1.00 -5.28 0.52
N HIS A 250 -1.67 -5.85 -0.48
CA HIS A 250 -3.06 -5.54 -0.79
C HIS A 250 -4.02 -6.67 -0.42
N ASP A 251 -5.14 -6.30 0.17
CA ASP A 251 -6.25 -7.21 0.44
C ASP A 251 -7.22 -7.24 -0.74
N GLN A 252 -7.20 -8.36 -1.48
CA GLN A 252 -8.11 -8.58 -2.61
C GLN A 252 -9.58 -8.63 -2.20
N ALA A 253 -9.89 -9.16 -1.01
CA ALA A 253 -11.25 -9.20 -0.48
C ALA A 253 -11.76 -7.79 -0.12
N ASN A 254 -10.85 -6.91 0.31
CA ASN A 254 -11.17 -5.54 0.68
C ASN A 254 -10.81 -4.53 -0.42
N LYS A 255 -11.21 -4.80 -1.67
CA LYS A 255 -11.11 -3.86 -2.81
C LYS A 255 -9.67 -3.35 -3.05
N MET A 256 -8.67 -4.18 -2.78
CA MET A 256 -7.24 -3.84 -2.88
C MET A 256 -6.80 -2.74 -1.91
N ALA A 257 -7.46 -2.61 -0.75
CA ALA A 257 -6.94 -1.79 0.33
C ALA A 257 -5.55 -2.29 0.75
N VAL A 258 -4.65 -1.37 1.13
CA VAL A 258 -3.36 -1.75 1.69
C VAL A 258 -3.59 -2.28 3.10
N LYS A 259 -3.06 -3.47 3.39
CA LYS A 259 -3.20 -4.13 4.68
C LYS A 259 -2.50 -3.29 5.76
N GLY A 260 -3.24 -2.99 6.83
CA GLY A 260 -2.74 -2.20 7.95
C GLY A 260 -2.78 -0.68 7.73
N LEU A 261 -3.45 -0.20 6.68
CA LEU A 261 -3.72 1.22 6.42
C LEU A 261 -5.22 1.52 6.38
#